data_AF-A0A0M3JFD3-F1
#
_entry.id   AF-A0A0M3JFD3-F1
#
_cell.length_a   1.000
_cell.length_b   1.000
_cell.length_c   1.000
_cell.angle_alpha   90.00
_cell.angle_beta   90.00
_cell.angle_gamma   90.00
#
_symmetry.space_group_name_H-M   'P 1'
#
loop_
_entity.id
_entity.type
_entity.pdbx_description
1 polymer ?
#
loop_
_entity_poly.entity_id
_entity_poly.type
_entity_poly.pdbx_seq_one_letter_code
_entity_poly.pdbx_strand_id
1 'polypeptide(L)'
;MSSSPSISHQPFSTIQQIEKNKGLSVKRKKGTQHSRVKKRKQFDKALIKKRSQKADVKRELKPYAGEARGIRVSTVKSIKLKA
;
A
#
# COMPACT_ATOMS: atom_id res chain seq x y z
N MET A 1 -64.16 29.51 14.97
CA MET A 1 -63.32 29.12 13.82
C MET A 1 -61.87 29.22 14.26
N SER A 2 -61.24 28.12 14.67
CA SER A 2 -59.81 28.11 15.01
C SER A 2 -59.20 26.89 14.35
N SER A 3 -58.72 27.09 13.12
CA SER A 3 -58.01 26.11 12.32
C SER A 3 -56.71 25.71 13.02
N SER A 4 -56.64 24.48 13.51
CA SER A 4 -55.41 23.89 14.03
C SER A 4 -54.37 23.80 12.90
N PRO A 5 -53.10 24.17 13.14
CA PRO A 5 -52.09 24.12 12.09
C PRO A 5 -51.74 22.67 11.78
N SER A 6 -51.85 22.27 10.51
CA SER A 6 -51.36 20.98 10.03
C SER A 6 -49.85 20.97 10.11
N ILE A 7 -49.31 20.23 11.09
CA ILE A 7 -47.86 20.02 11.23
C ILE A 7 -47.43 19.13 10.06
N SER A 8 -46.88 19.76 9.02
CA SER A 8 -46.17 19.06 7.96
C SER A 8 -44.98 18.32 8.55
N HIS A 9 -45.10 17.01 8.69
CA HIS A 9 -43.99 16.16 9.12
C HIS A 9 -42.99 16.08 7.95
N GLN A 10 -41.93 16.88 8.03
CA GLN A 10 -40.76 16.67 7.18
C GLN A 10 -40.11 15.35 7.62
N PRO A 11 -39.90 14.36 6.72
CA PRO A 11 -39.30 13.09 7.13
C PRO A 11 -37.86 13.33 7.61
N PHE A 12 -37.60 12.97 8.86
CA PHE A 12 -36.25 13.03 9.43
C PHE A 12 -35.35 12.07 8.64
N SER A 13 -34.32 12.61 7.98
CA SER A 13 -33.34 11.81 7.26
C SER A 13 -32.68 10.79 8.20
N THR A 14 -32.59 9.53 7.78
CA THR A 14 -31.96 8.47 8.56
C THR A 14 -30.47 8.76 8.77
N ILE A 15 -29.99 8.56 10.01
CA ILE A 15 -28.60 8.81 10.38
C ILE A 15 -27.72 7.74 9.71
N GLN A 16 -26.58 8.12 9.11
CA GLN A 16 -25.66 7.22 8.39
C GLN A 16 -25.25 5.96 9.17
N GLN A 17 -25.29 6.01 10.50
CA GLN A 17 -25.02 4.87 11.38
C GLN A 17 -26.10 3.79 11.27
N ILE A 18 -27.37 4.18 11.20
CA ILE A 18 -28.54 3.31 11.05
C ILE A 18 -28.62 2.79 9.60
N GLU A 19 -28.28 3.62 8.62
CA GLU A 19 -28.30 3.20 7.21
C GLU A 19 -27.19 2.20 6.88
N LYS A 20 -25.99 2.42 7.41
CA LYS A 20 -24.82 1.59 7.10
C LYS A 20 -24.70 0.38 8.02
N ASN A 21 -25.30 0.41 9.22
CA ASN A 21 -25.30 -0.67 10.22
C ASN A 21 -23.92 -1.35 10.41
N LYS A 22 -22.84 -0.55 10.48
CA LYS A 22 -21.44 -1.06 10.49
C LYS A 22 -20.90 -1.51 11.86
N GLY A 23 -21.73 -1.52 12.91
CA GLY A 23 -21.42 -2.07 14.23
C GLY A 23 -20.04 -1.69 14.81
N LEU A 24 -19.48 -2.58 15.63
CA LEU A 24 -18.15 -2.44 16.27
C LEU A 24 -17.01 -2.92 15.35
N SER A 25 -16.83 -2.30 14.19
CA SER A 25 -15.74 -2.67 13.27
C SER A 25 -14.39 -2.05 13.67
N VAL A 26 -13.30 -2.84 13.58
CA VAL A 26 -11.94 -2.38 13.89
C VAL A 26 -11.48 -1.30 12.89
N LYS A 27 -10.76 -0.30 13.38
CA LYS A 27 -10.16 0.76 12.56
C LYS A 27 -9.22 0.19 11.50
N ARG A 28 -9.59 0.33 10.23
CA ARG A 28 -8.77 -0.11 9.10
C ARG A 28 -7.75 0.95 8.72
N LYS A 29 -6.52 0.52 8.38
CA LYS A 29 -5.48 1.41 7.87
C LYS A 29 -5.86 2.02 6.51
N LYS A 30 -5.64 3.33 6.35
CA LYS A 30 -5.89 4.03 5.07
C LYS A 30 -5.11 3.37 3.93
N GLY A 31 -5.73 3.25 2.77
CA GLY A 31 -5.12 2.67 1.56
C GLY A 31 -5.21 1.15 1.43
N THR A 32 -5.89 0.44 2.34
CA THR A 32 -6.26 -0.99 2.16
C THR A 32 -7.65 -1.21 1.57
N GLN A 33 -8.48 -0.16 1.54
CA GLN A 33 -9.86 -0.24 1.04
C GLN A 33 -9.91 -0.51 -0.47
N HIS A 34 -8.94 0.00 -1.24
CA HIS A 34 -8.85 -0.23 -2.68
C HIS A 34 -7.88 -1.38 -2.98
N SER A 35 -8.41 -2.46 -3.58
CA SER A 35 -7.64 -3.64 -3.96
C SER A 35 -6.40 -3.28 -4.77
N ARG A 36 -6.56 -2.41 -5.78
CA ARG A 36 -5.47 -1.92 -6.64
C ARG A 36 -4.36 -1.22 -5.86
N VAL A 37 -4.72 -0.31 -4.96
CA VAL A 37 -3.74 0.46 -4.16
C VAL A 37 -2.97 -0.46 -3.21
N LYS A 38 -3.66 -1.45 -2.62
CA LYS A 38 -3.03 -2.47 -1.78
C LYS A 38 -1.99 -3.28 -2.57
N LYS A 39 -2.36 -3.78 -3.74
CA LYS A 39 -1.47 -4.61 -4.58
C LYS A 39 -0.28 -3.81 -5.12
N ARG A 40 -0.47 -2.57 -5.56
CA ARG A 40 0.63 -1.68 -5.97
C ARG A 40 1.65 -1.50 -4.85
N LYS A 41 1.19 -1.10 -3.66
CA LYS A 41 2.08 -0.92 -2.49
C LYS A 41 2.78 -2.21 -2.07
N GLN A 42 2.12 -3.36 -2.21
CA GLN A 42 2.72 -4.66 -1.93
C GLN A 42 3.85 -4.98 -2.91
N PHE A 43 3.63 -4.72 -4.20
CA PHE A 43 4.64 -4.91 -5.25
C PHE A 43 5.85 -4.00 -5.05
N ASP A 44 5.63 -2.71 -4.79
CA ASP A 44 6.72 -1.75 -4.56
C ASP A 44 7.60 -2.17 -3.36
N LYS A 45 6.97 -2.63 -2.28
CA LYS A 45 7.69 -3.18 -1.10
C LYS A 45 8.45 -4.46 -1.42
N ALA A 46 7.88 -5.34 -2.24
CA ALA A 46 8.55 -6.57 -2.65
C ALA A 46 9.78 -6.29 -3.54
N LEU A 47 9.69 -5.30 -4.44
CA LEU A 47 10.81 -4.87 -5.26
C LEU A 47 11.98 -4.34 -4.42
N ILE A 48 11.70 -3.55 -3.38
CA ILE A 48 12.75 -3.05 -2.46
C ILE A 48 13.45 -4.22 -1.74
N LYS A 49 12.68 -5.20 -1.24
CA LYS A 49 13.24 -6.40 -0.60
C LYS A 49 14.04 -7.29 -1.56
N LYS A 50 13.60 -7.40 -2.80
CA LYS A 50 14.34 -8.14 -3.83
C LYS A 50 15.72 -7.52 -4.05
N ARG A 51 15.78 -6.19 -4.18
CA ARG A 51 17.04 -5.42 -4.36
C ARG A 51 18.03 -5.59 -3.22
N SER A 52 17.56 -5.82 -1.99
CA SER A 52 18.45 -6.08 -0.85
C SER A 52 19.01 -7.50 -0.85
N GLN A 53 18.27 -8.48 -1.38
CA GLN A 53 18.71 -9.88 -1.43
C GLN A 53 19.60 -10.18 -2.64
N LYS A 54 19.25 -9.64 -3.81
CA LYS A 54 19.96 -9.87 -5.06
C LYS A 54 20.10 -8.56 -5.84
N ALA A 55 21.26 -8.39 -6.46
CA ALA A 55 21.47 -7.26 -7.36
C ALA A 55 20.56 -7.38 -8.59
N ASP A 56 19.87 -6.29 -8.91
CA ASP A 56 19.15 -6.16 -10.19
C ASP A 56 20.15 -5.94 -11.34
N VAL A 57 19.73 -6.29 -12.56
CA VAL A 57 20.50 -6.03 -13.78
C VAL A 57 20.57 -4.52 -14.02
N LYS A 58 21.78 -3.97 -14.14
CA LYS A 58 22.01 -2.56 -14.45
C LYS A 58 22.42 -2.40 -15.91
N ARG A 59 21.96 -1.35 -16.57
CA ARG A 59 22.45 -0.92 -17.89
C ARG A 59 23.36 0.28 -17.71
N GLU A 60 24.50 0.28 -18.39
CA GLU A 60 25.47 1.38 -18.36
C GLU A 60 25.04 2.45 -19.35
N LEU A 61 24.37 3.50 -18.87
CA LEU A 61 23.99 4.65 -19.69
C LEU A 61 25.11 5.69 -19.83
N LYS A 62 26.11 5.62 -18.95
CA LYS A 62 27.24 6.54 -18.85
C LYS A 62 28.53 5.74 -18.70
N PRO A 63 29.69 6.32 -19.05
CA PRO A 63 30.99 5.69 -18.83
C PRO A 63 31.19 5.27 -17.37
N TYR A 64 32.04 4.26 -17.17
CA TYR A 64 32.34 3.71 -15.85
C TYR A 64 33.01 4.74 -14.94
N ALA A 65 32.43 4.99 -13.77
CA ALA A 65 32.93 5.95 -12.77
C ALA A 65 33.48 5.27 -11.50
N GLY A 66 33.63 3.93 -11.51
CA GLY A 66 33.99 3.16 -10.31
C GLY A 66 32.78 2.57 -9.55
N GLU A 67 33.06 1.80 -8.50
CA GLU A 67 32.03 1.23 -7.63
C GLU A 67 31.58 2.23 -6.54
N ALA A 68 30.39 2.81 -6.69
CA ALA A 68 29.86 3.82 -5.76
C ALA A 68 29.71 3.39 -4.29
N ARG A 69 29.67 2.08 -4.00
CA ARG A 69 29.55 1.54 -2.62
C ARG A 69 30.84 0.91 -2.09
N GLY A 70 31.89 0.85 -2.92
CA GLY A 70 33.15 0.19 -2.60
C GLY A 70 33.19 -1.32 -2.87
N ILE A 71 34.40 -1.81 -3.13
CA ILE A 71 34.74 -3.21 -3.40
C ILE A 71 35.17 -3.88 -2.11
N ARG A 72 34.53 -5.00 -1.72
CA ARG A 72 34.95 -5.80 -0.56
C ARG A 72 35.81 -7.00 -0.99
N VAL A 73 37.12 -6.85 -0.86
CA VAL A 73 38.14 -7.81 -1.33
C VAL A 73 37.93 -9.24 -0.81
N SER A 74 37.54 -9.40 0.45
CA SER A 74 37.42 -10.72 1.09
C SER A 74 36.15 -11.49 0.74
N THR A 75 35.20 -10.91 0.00
CA THR A 75 33.87 -11.53 -0.20
C THR A 75 33.81 -12.32 -1.49
N VAL A 76 33.61 -13.63 -1.37
CA VAL A 76 33.34 -14.52 -2.52
C VAL A 76 31.83 -14.77 -2.62
N LYS A 77 31.21 -14.42 -3.75
CA LYS A 77 29.75 -14.59 -4.00
C LYS A 77 29.42 -15.69 -5.02
N SER A 78 30.38 -16.56 -5.36
CA SER A 78 30.18 -17.66 -6.32
C SER A 78 29.45 -18.85 -5.68
N ILE A 79 28.76 -19.63 -6.50
CA ILE A 79 28.14 -20.90 -6.11
C ILE A 79 29.20 -21.99 -6.34
N LYS A 80 29.56 -22.75 -5.28
CA LYS A 80 30.46 -23.90 -5.41
C LYS A 80 29.68 -25.09 -5.98
N LEU A 81 30.14 -25.64 -7.10
CA LEU A 81 29.61 -26.88 -7.65
C LEU A 81 30.15 -28.04 -6.82
N LYS A 82 29.26 -28.91 -6.35
CA LYS A 82 29.64 -30.19 -5.72
C LYS A 82 29.57 -31.27 -6.80
N ALA A 83 30.61 -32.10 -6.86
CA ALA A 83 30.66 -33.31 -7.68
C ALA A 83 29.86 -34.44 -7.02
#